data_AF-A0A2E1LT16-F1
#
_entry.id   AF-A0A2E1LT16-F1
#
_cell.length_a   1.000
_cell.length_b   1.000
_cell.length_c   1.000
_cell.angle_alpha   90.00
_cell.angle_beta   90.00
_cell.angle_gamma   90.00
#
_symmetry.space_group_name_H-M   'P 1'
#
loop_
_entity.id
_entity.type
_entity.pdbx_description
1 polymer ?
#
loop_
_entity_poly.entity_id
_entity_poly.type
_entity_poly.pdbx_seq_one_letter_code
_entity_poly.pdbx_strand_id
1 'polypeptide(L)' 'MSDTVSQDTREIIIVETQQVACSGGDGSLGHPLVWYQLGPDGRVSCKYCDRQFVLKGSKYDR' A
#
# COMPACT_ATOMS: atom_id res chain seq x y z
N MET A 1 -6.36 16.14 -27.20
CA MET A 1 -5.69 14.87 -26.88
C MET A 1 -6.14 14.52 -25.48
N SER A 2 -6.80 13.37 -25.33
CA SER A 2 -7.65 13.05 -24.18
C SER A 2 -6.84 12.80 -22.91
N ASP A 3 -7.11 13.61 -21.88
CA ASP A 3 -6.69 13.39 -20.50
C ASP A 3 -7.49 12.20 -19.94
N THR A 4 -7.04 10.98 -20.23
CA THR A 4 -7.55 9.78 -19.60
C THR A 4 -7.07 9.78 -18.15
N VAL A 5 -7.95 10.16 -17.23
CA VAL A 5 -7.77 9.99 -15.80
C VAL A 5 -7.53 8.50 -15.52
N SER A 6 -6.26 8.14 -15.31
CA SER A 6 -5.86 6.85 -14.74
C SER A 6 -6.42 6.77 -13.34
N GLN A 7 -7.62 6.18 -13.20
CA GLN A 7 -8.10 5.74 -11.90
C GLN A 7 -7.14 4.70 -11.39
N ASP A 8 -6.45 5.10 -10.33
CA ASP A 8 -5.42 4.36 -9.67
C ASP A 8 -6.05 3.17 -8.94
N THR A 9 -6.09 2.00 -9.58
CA THR A 9 -6.62 0.73 -9.02
C THR A 9 -5.69 0.13 -7.96
N ARG A 10 -4.92 0.93 -7.23
CA ARG A 10 -4.08 0.43 -6.13
C ARG A 10 -4.97 -0.08 -5.01
N GLU A 11 -4.70 -1.29 -4.56
CA GLU A 11 -5.35 -1.88 -3.40
C GLU A 11 -4.87 -1.16 -2.13
N ILE A 12 -5.76 -0.38 -1.50
CA ILE A 12 -5.47 0.34 -0.26
C ILE A 12 -5.81 -0.54 0.94
N ILE A 13 -4.83 -0.74 1.83
CA ILE A 13 -4.96 -1.51 3.06
C ILE A 13 -4.75 -0.56 4.24
N ILE A 14 -5.78 -0.40 5.07
CA ILE A 14 -5.68 0.37 6.30
C ILE A 14 -4.99 -0.48 7.37
N VAL A 15 -3.93 0.06 7.97
CA VAL A 15 -3.15 -0.58 9.03
C VAL A 15 -3.18 0.27 10.30
N GLU A 16 -3.10 -0.38 11.46
CA GLU A 16 -3.13 0.32 12.75
C GLU A 16 -1.72 0.69 13.25
N THR A 17 -0.68 0.12 12.64
CA THR A 17 0.73 0.29 13.03
C THR A 17 1.55 0.95 11.93
N GLN A 18 2.57 1.70 12.33
CA GLN A 18 3.54 2.30 11.39
C GLN A 18 4.47 1.28 10.74
N GLN A 19 4.56 0.06 11.27
CA GLN A 19 5.30 -1.02 10.66
C GLN A 19 4.30 -2.01 10.08
N VAL A 20 4.49 -2.36 8.81
CA VAL A 20 3.64 -3.31 8.08
C VAL A 20 4.49 -4.38 7.43
N ALA A 21 4.02 -5.63 7.48
CA ALA A 21 4.59 -6.73 6.72
C ALA A 21 3.71 -6.98 5.49
N CYS A 22 4.34 -7.04 4.33
CA CYS A 22 3.67 -7.43 3.09
C CYS A 22 4.24 -8.77 2.63
N SER A 23 3.39 -9.79 2.55
CA SER A 23 3.74 -11.14 2.08
C SER A 23 3.31 -11.41 0.63
N GLY A 24 2.83 -10.41 -0.11
CA GLY A 24 2.40 -10.57 -1.50
C GLY A 24 1.13 -11.42 -1.73
N GLY A 25 0.53 -11.99 -0.67
CA GLY A 25 -0.64 -12.88 -0.76
C GLY A 25 -0.30 -14.33 -1.14
N ASP A 26 -1.26 -15.24 -0.96
CA ASP A 26 -1.09 -16.70 -1.10
C ASP A 26 -1.06 -17.20 -2.57
N GLY A 27 -0.45 -16.43 -3.47
CA GLY A 27 -0.38 -16.75 -4.89
C GLY A 27 1.04 -17.00 -5.40
N SER A 28 1.16 -17.73 -6.51
CA SER A 28 2.44 -17.99 -7.21
C SER A 28 3.15 -16.72 -7.72
N LEU A 29 2.43 -15.59 -7.76
CA LEU A 29 2.92 -14.27 -8.13
C LEU A 29 3.18 -13.36 -6.92
N GLY A 30 3.08 -13.89 -5.69
CA GLY A 30 3.45 -13.19 -4.47
C GLY A 30 4.96 -12.96 -4.38
N HIS A 31 5.37 -12.04 -3.50
CA HIS A 31 6.77 -11.75 -3.20
C HIS A 31 7.14 -12.24 -1.79
N PRO A 32 8.43 -12.43 -1.48
CA PRO A 32 8.87 -12.75 -0.13
C PRO A 32 8.36 -11.74 0.89
N LEU A 33 8.25 -12.17 2.15
CA LEU A 33 7.87 -11.30 3.26
C LEU A 33 8.83 -10.10 3.34
N VAL A 34 8.30 -8.91 3.14
CA VAL A 34 9.04 -7.65 3.28
C VAL A 34 8.37 -6.75 4.28
N TRP A 35 9.18 -5.99 4.99
CA TRP A 35 8.73 -5.05 6.01
C TRP A 35 8.88 -3.63 5.49
N TYR A 36 7.83 -2.84 5.70
CA TYR A 36 7.82 -1.42 5.38
C TYR A 36 7.50 -0.61 6.63
N GLN A 37 8.18 0.52 6.76
CA GLN A 37 7.83 1.55 7.73
C GLN A 37 7.04 2.62 7.01
N LEU A 38 5.84 2.92 7.50
CA LEU A 38 5.03 4.05 7.07
C LEU A 38 5.76 5.33 7.47
N GLY A 39 5.94 6.23 6.51
CA GLY A 39 6.59 7.52 6.76
C GLY A 39 5.71 8.48 7.59
N PRO A 40 6.17 9.72 7.83
CA PRO A 40 5.41 10.75 8.57
C PRO A 40 4.02 11.02 7.98
N ASP A 41 3.92 10.78 6.67
CA ASP A 41 2.72 10.87 5.86
C ASP A 41 1.66 9.80 6.19
N GLY A 42 2.03 8.75 6.92
CA GLY A 42 1.14 7.64 7.26
C GLY A 42 0.78 6.77 6.07
N ARG A 43 1.60 6.72 5.02
CA ARG A 43 1.41 5.78 3.90
C ARG A 43 2.72 5.19 3.39
N VAL A 44 2.64 3.99 2.80
CA VAL A 44 3.74 3.37 2.05
C VAL A 44 3.19 2.46 0.96
N SER A 45 3.89 2.36 -0.16
CA SER A 45 3.52 1.46 -1.27
C SER A 45 4.47 0.28 -1.34
N CYS A 46 3.91 -0.93 -1.47
CA CYS A 46 4.70 -2.13 -1.76
C CYS A 46 5.24 -2.04 -3.18
N LYS A 47 6.52 -2.36 -3.38
CA LYS A 47 7.19 -2.32 -4.70
C LYS A 47 6.91 -3.53 -5.59
N TYR A 48 6.14 -4.50 -5.09
CA TYR A 48 5.95 -5.79 -5.75
C TYR A 48 4.50 -6.04 -6.16
N CYS A 49 3.56 -5.80 -5.23
CA CYS A 49 2.12 -6.01 -5.45
C CYS A 49 1.34 -4.70 -5.60
N ASP A 50 2.02 -3.55 -5.63
CA ASP A 50 1.45 -2.19 -5.73
C ASP A 50 0.40 -1.82 -4.68
N ARG A 51 0.26 -2.65 -3.64
CA ARG A 51 -0.58 -2.38 -2.47
C ARG A 51 -0.12 -1.13 -1.76
N GLN A 52 -1.07 -0.32 -1.33
CA GLN A 52 -0.81 0.91 -0.59
C GLN A 52 -1.28 0.73 0.85
N PHE A 53 -0.33 0.74 1.79
CA PHE A 53 -0.64 0.67 3.20
C PHE A 53 -0.81 2.09 3.75
N VAL A 54 -1.91 2.32 4.44
CA VAL A 54 -2.26 3.63 5.01
C VAL A 54 -2.54 3.46 6.50
N LEU A 55 -1.93 4.30 7.32
CA LEU A 55 -2.12 4.30 8.76
C LEU A 55 -3.52 4.83 9.08
N LYS A 56 -4.26 4.12 9.93
CA LYS A 56 -5.55 4.53 10.47
C LYS A 56 -5.42 5.89 11.15
N GLY A 57 -6.31 6.82 10.81
CA GLY A 57 -6.27 8.21 11.28
C GLY A 57 -5.21 9.10 10.62
N SER A 58 -4.49 8.61 9.61
CA SER A 58 -3.58 9.45 8.83
C SER A 58 -4.32 10.36 7.85
N LYS A 59 -3.58 11.30 7.24
CA LYS A 59 -4.13 12.20 6.21
C LYS A 59 -4.65 11.50 4.96
N TYR A 60 -4.47 10.18 4.81
CA TYR A 60 -4.95 9.40 3.67
C TYR A 60 -6.11 8.44 4.03
N ASP A 61 -6.55 8.42 5.29
CA ASP A 61 -7.67 7.59 5.80
C ASP A 61 -9.01 8.35 5.79
N ARG A 62 -9.30 9.09 4.71
CA ARG A 62 -10.47 10.00 4.62
C ARG A 62 -11.12 9.98 3.25
#